data_AF-A0A2S7P8G2-F1
#
_entry.id   AF-A0A2S7P8G2-F1
#
_cell.length_a   1.000
_cell.length_b   1.000
_cell.length_c   1.000
_cell.angle_alpha   90.00
_cell.angle_beta   90.00
_cell.angle_gamma   90.00
#
_symmetry.space_group_name_H-M   'P 1'
#
loop_
_entity.id
_entity.type
_entity.pdbx_description
1 polymer ?
#
loop_
_entity_poly.entity_id
_entity_poly.type
_entity_poly.pdbx_seq_one_letter_code
_entity_poly.pdbx_strand_id
1 'polypeptide(L)'
;MFLVARQSSASGKLTPKRLARSLALLAEVHPAGYKQVRFLPLVISVLFFFAQSAQHHRLSTTLQQPHLYQQQKPNPTPPIMSQDAVIWEVGKERHERVARIPDGYQKETEWLPIYYRRTPYNEDEIVHLINEIVRNYIRLSSITPESVIWPPEGGHRLNVSLLDEMHVSPAARSLISRLPSPSGVDLALYGESRMWDVTDEEGLRESRKRLMGYDEQETATGSERLVLPQDVQLTWGPPQSAIVFLDTEENTIRVEDQFDGPEVVNPPGTHKERPDNPYHYRNFWPMHAPTWLRMRLHKIRTLETIPPGGGVHSGAYLDFGQEWLRRRIKHTLEGTFGWPDEFLQEEWDRDRDDVWEKAVQEWDKLGHPALLLCE
;
A
#
# COMPACT_ATOMS: atom_id res chain seq x y z
N MET A 1 -30.08 1.91 17.37
CA MET A 1 -29.03 0.90 17.66
C MET A 1 -27.65 1.53 17.77
N PHE A 2 -27.18 2.29 16.77
CA PHE A 2 -25.90 3.02 16.80
C PHE A 2 -25.75 4.01 17.98
N LEU A 3 -26.79 4.78 18.31
CA LEU A 3 -26.78 5.72 19.45
C LEU A 3 -26.64 5.02 20.82
N VAL A 4 -27.25 3.84 20.98
CA VAL A 4 -27.18 3.05 22.24
C VAL A 4 -25.83 2.36 22.37
N ALA A 5 -25.24 1.88 21.27
CA ALA A 5 -23.89 1.34 21.24
C ALA A 5 -22.83 2.41 21.56
N ARG A 6 -23.00 3.63 21.02
CA ARG A 6 -22.10 4.76 21.24
C ARG A 6 -22.13 5.27 22.70
N GLN A 7 -23.30 5.42 23.31
CA GLN A 7 -23.42 5.79 24.73
C GLN A 7 -22.90 4.71 25.69
N SER A 8 -23.01 3.42 25.32
CA SER A 8 -22.58 2.31 26.18
C SER A 8 -21.08 1.98 26.06
N SER A 9 -20.47 2.24 24.90
CA SER A 9 -19.02 2.13 24.67
C SER A 9 -18.26 3.20 25.47
N ALA A 10 -18.74 4.46 25.46
CA ALA A 10 -18.14 5.57 26.20
C ALA A 10 -18.14 5.39 27.73
N SER A 11 -18.97 4.49 28.27
CA SER A 11 -19.05 4.21 29.72
C SER A 11 -18.34 2.93 30.15
N GLY A 12 -17.71 2.18 29.23
CA GLY A 12 -17.00 0.94 29.54
C GLY A 12 -17.88 -0.22 30.04
N LYS A 13 -19.22 -0.10 29.96
CA LYS A 13 -20.18 -1.05 30.56
C LYS A 13 -20.69 -2.15 29.61
N LEU A 14 -20.26 -2.13 28.34
CA LEU A 14 -20.71 -3.09 27.35
C LEU A 14 -19.75 -4.28 27.28
N THR A 15 -20.11 -5.39 27.91
CA THR A 15 -19.39 -6.66 27.76
C THR A 15 -19.96 -7.46 26.58
N PRO A 16 -19.16 -8.30 25.90
CA PRO A 16 -19.63 -9.16 24.80
C PRO A 16 -20.85 -10.00 25.19
N LYS A 17 -20.89 -10.48 26.45
CA LYS A 17 -22.04 -11.20 27.01
C LYS A 17 -23.32 -10.37 27.09
N ARG A 18 -23.24 -9.06 27.40
CA ARG A 18 -24.42 -8.17 27.45
C ARG A 18 -24.94 -7.84 26.06
N LEU A 19 -24.04 -7.60 25.11
CA LEU A 19 -24.40 -7.35 23.71
C LEU A 19 -25.09 -8.58 23.09
N ALA A 20 -24.54 -9.78 23.29
CA ALA A 20 -25.15 -11.04 22.83
C ALA A 20 -26.55 -11.26 23.44
N ARG A 21 -26.73 -10.93 24.72
CA ARG A 21 -28.03 -11.03 25.39
C ARG A 21 -29.06 -10.03 24.87
N SER A 22 -28.65 -8.80 24.56
CA SER A 22 -29.52 -7.79 23.95
C SER A 22 -29.93 -8.15 22.52
N LEU A 23 -29.03 -8.77 21.75
CA LEU A 23 -29.34 -9.27 20.40
C LEU A 23 -30.27 -10.48 20.44
N ALA A 24 -30.09 -11.39 21.41
CA ALA A 24 -31.01 -12.52 21.62
C ALA A 24 -32.42 -12.05 22.00
N LEU A 25 -32.55 -11.05 22.88
CA LEU A 25 -33.84 -10.44 23.23
C LEU A 25 -34.51 -9.74 22.04
N LEU A 26 -33.74 -9.09 21.17
CA LEU A 26 -34.26 -8.47 19.94
C LEU A 26 -34.77 -9.52 18.93
N ALA A 27 -34.16 -10.70 18.88
CA ALA A 27 -34.60 -11.80 18.05
C ALA A 27 -35.91 -12.44 18.54
N GLU A 28 -36.16 -12.43 19.86
CA GLU A 28 -37.40 -12.96 20.46
C GLU A 28 -38.61 -12.03 20.30
N VAL A 29 -38.40 -10.71 20.21
CA VAL A 29 -39.50 -9.72 20.16
C VAL A 29 -40.12 -9.57 18.75
N HIS A 30 -39.44 -10.03 17.68
CA HIS A 30 -39.98 -9.96 16.31
C HIS A 30 -39.79 -11.28 15.52
N PRO A 31 -40.63 -12.31 15.77
CA PRO A 31 -40.55 -13.59 15.07
C PRO A 31 -41.12 -13.57 13.63
N ALA A 32 -41.84 -12.53 13.23
CA ALA A 32 -42.49 -12.44 11.91
C ALA A 32 -41.83 -11.37 11.03
N GLY A 33 -40.78 -11.72 10.29
CA GLY A 33 -40.15 -10.81 9.33
C GLY A 33 -38.77 -11.20 8.77
N TYR A 34 -38.22 -12.36 9.12
CA TYR A 34 -36.86 -12.77 8.74
C TYR A 34 -36.76 -13.41 7.35
N LYS A 35 -37.20 -12.71 6.29
CA LYS A 35 -36.89 -13.13 4.90
C LYS A 35 -36.07 -12.14 4.08
N GLN A 36 -35.68 -10.99 4.62
CA GLN A 36 -34.71 -10.11 3.96
C GLN A 36 -33.83 -9.38 4.97
N VAL A 37 -32.72 -9.97 5.37
CA VAL A 37 -31.65 -9.23 6.06
C VAL A 37 -30.34 -9.44 5.31
N ARG A 38 -30.13 -8.64 4.25
CA ARG A 38 -28.85 -8.52 3.53
C ARG A 38 -27.75 -7.85 4.37
N PHE A 39 -28.04 -7.47 5.61
CA PHE A 39 -27.14 -6.72 6.50
C PHE A 39 -26.44 -7.55 7.58
N LEU A 40 -26.78 -8.84 7.72
CA LEU A 40 -26.16 -9.70 8.74
C LEU A 40 -24.64 -9.85 8.56
N PRO A 41 -24.10 -10.00 7.32
CA PRO A 41 -22.64 -10.04 7.11
C PRO A 41 -21.97 -8.73 7.52
N LEU A 42 -22.58 -7.58 7.19
CA LEU A 42 -22.05 -6.27 7.53
C LEU A 42 -22.00 -6.04 9.05
N VAL A 43 -23.04 -6.47 9.76
CA VAL A 43 -23.09 -6.38 11.24
C VAL A 43 -22.04 -7.30 11.87
N ILE A 44 -21.82 -8.50 11.33
CA ILE A 44 -20.77 -9.41 11.81
C ILE A 44 -19.38 -8.82 11.57
N SER A 45 -19.11 -8.26 10.39
CA SER A 45 -17.82 -7.61 10.07
C SER A 45 -17.53 -6.41 10.98
N VAL A 46 -18.52 -5.56 11.24
CA VAL A 46 -18.37 -4.42 12.15
C VAL A 46 -18.12 -4.89 13.60
N LEU A 47 -18.77 -5.97 14.04
CA LEU A 47 -18.55 -6.52 15.38
C LEU A 47 -17.18 -7.19 15.53
N PHE A 48 -16.68 -7.85 14.48
CA PHE A 48 -15.32 -8.41 14.45
C PHE A 48 -14.26 -7.31 14.55
N PHE A 49 -14.48 -6.19 13.85
CA PHE A 49 -13.62 -5.02 13.88
C PHE A 49 -13.50 -4.40 15.27
N PHE A 50 -14.62 -4.20 15.98
CA PHE A 50 -14.59 -3.67 17.35
C PHE A 50 -13.93 -4.63 18.35
N ALA A 51 -14.02 -5.95 18.12
CA ALA A 51 -13.36 -6.94 18.97
C ALA A 51 -11.82 -6.91 18.81
N GLN A 52 -11.31 -6.78 17.58
CA GLN A 52 -9.87 -6.65 17.31
C GLN A 52 -9.30 -5.34 17.85
N SER A 53 -10.00 -4.22 17.65
CA SER A 53 -9.57 -2.91 18.17
C SER A 53 -9.47 -2.90 19.71
N ALA A 54 -10.43 -3.54 20.40
CA ALA A 54 -10.41 -3.68 21.85
C ALA A 54 -9.28 -4.60 22.38
N GLN A 55 -8.85 -5.59 21.59
CA GLN A 55 -7.69 -6.44 21.94
C GLN A 55 -6.37 -5.69 21.80
N HIS A 56 -6.19 -4.90 20.73
CA HIS A 56 -5.00 -4.07 20.56
C HIS A 56 -4.83 -3.05 21.69
N HIS A 57 -5.92 -2.41 22.14
CA HIS A 57 -5.85 -1.41 23.20
C HIS A 57 -5.48 -1.99 24.58
N ARG A 58 -5.74 -3.29 24.83
CA ARG A 58 -5.35 -3.99 26.06
C ARG A 58 -3.89 -4.47 26.06
N LEU A 59 -3.35 -4.78 24.88
CA LEU A 59 -1.95 -5.18 24.76
C LEU A 59 -1.01 -3.98 24.94
N SER A 60 -1.39 -2.79 24.44
CA SER A 60 -0.58 -1.56 24.58
C SER A 60 -0.50 -1.02 26.01
N THR A 61 -1.39 -1.43 26.92
CA THR A 61 -1.43 -0.94 28.31
C THR A 61 -0.65 -1.81 29.31
N THR A 62 -0.09 -2.95 28.89
CA THR A 62 0.51 -3.93 29.83
C THR A 62 2.03 -4.08 29.71
N LEU A 63 2.72 -3.25 28.90
CA LEU A 63 4.18 -3.25 28.80
C LEU A 63 4.78 -1.94 29.35
N GLN A 64 4.81 -1.84 30.67
CA GLN A 64 5.83 -1.07 31.38
C GLN A 64 6.58 -2.02 32.31
N GLN A 65 7.83 -2.32 32.00
CA GLN A 65 8.76 -2.93 32.95
C GLN A 65 10.15 -2.27 32.89
N PRO A 66 10.91 -2.35 34.00
CA PRO A 66 11.95 -1.40 34.35
C PRO A 66 13.36 -1.88 33.99
N HIS A 67 14.27 -0.90 33.91
CA HIS A 67 15.70 -1.07 33.68
C HIS A 67 16.40 -2.00 34.70
N LEU A 68 17.21 -2.93 34.20
CA LEU A 68 18.25 -3.62 34.97
C LEU A 68 19.52 -3.83 34.12
N TYR A 69 20.64 -3.36 34.66
CA TYR A 69 22.02 -3.52 34.18
C TYR A 69 22.53 -4.94 34.44
N GLN A 70 23.28 -5.56 33.51
CA GLN A 70 24.38 -6.49 33.87
C GLN A 70 25.43 -6.75 32.77
N GLN A 71 26.66 -6.35 33.12
CA GLN A 71 28.02 -6.87 32.86
C GLN A 71 28.30 -7.89 31.74
N GLN A 72 29.30 -7.52 30.90
CA GLN A 72 30.01 -8.36 29.93
C GLN A 72 30.97 -9.38 30.57
N LYS A 73 31.07 -10.57 29.96
CA LYS A 73 32.19 -11.52 30.07
C LYS A 73 32.67 -11.96 28.67
N PRO A 74 33.93 -12.39 28.52
CA PRO A 74 34.61 -12.43 27.22
C PRO A 74 34.38 -13.71 26.41
N ASN A 75 34.51 -13.57 25.08
CA ASN A 75 34.34 -14.59 24.03
C ASN A 75 35.32 -15.77 24.13
N PRO A 76 34.88 -16.98 23.77
CA PRO A 76 35.78 -18.04 23.30
C PRO A 76 35.93 -18.04 21.77
N THR A 77 37.14 -18.42 21.35
CA THR A 77 37.66 -18.58 19.98
C THR A 77 36.84 -19.55 19.11
N PRO A 78 36.69 -19.32 17.79
CA PRO A 78 35.86 -20.18 16.92
C PRO A 78 36.56 -21.48 16.51
N PRO A 79 35.80 -22.54 16.15
CA PRO A 79 36.35 -23.75 15.58
C PRO A 79 36.60 -23.63 14.07
N ILE A 80 37.54 -24.45 13.60
CA ILE A 80 38.02 -24.57 12.22
C ILE A 80 36.90 -25.10 11.31
N MET A 81 36.55 -24.36 10.26
CA MET A 81 35.57 -24.75 9.24
C MET A 81 36.20 -25.55 8.09
N SER A 82 35.47 -26.58 7.66
CA SER A 82 35.73 -27.45 6.50
C SER A 82 35.64 -26.69 5.16
N GLN A 83 36.41 -27.13 4.16
CA GLN A 83 36.57 -26.51 2.84
C GLN A 83 35.31 -26.50 1.95
N ASP A 84 34.21 -27.13 2.36
CA ASP A 84 32.93 -27.12 1.61
C ASP A 84 32.07 -25.87 1.85
N ALA A 85 32.48 -24.96 2.76
CA ALA A 85 31.77 -23.70 3.03
C ALA A 85 32.17 -22.53 2.10
N VAL A 86 33.25 -22.68 1.35
CA VAL A 86 33.88 -21.57 0.59
C VAL A 86 33.10 -21.21 -0.69
N ILE A 87 32.22 -22.08 -1.19
CA ILE A 87 31.45 -21.83 -2.42
C ILE A 87 30.15 -21.05 -2.15
N TRP A 88 29.63 -21.07 -0.91
CA TRP A 88 28.42 -20.33 -0.53
C TRP A 88 28.67 -18.90 -0.04
N GLU A 89 29.89 -18.55 0.37
CA GLU A 89 30.21 -17.20 0.86
C GLU A 89 30.51 -16.18 -0.24
N VAL A 90 31.00 -16.62 -1.41
CA VAL A 90 31.32 -15.71 -2.54
C VAL A 90 30.05 -15.10 -3.18
N GLY A 91 28.88 -15.71 -2.95
CA GLY A 91 27.58 -15.18 -3.41
C GLY A 91 26.95 -14.11 -2.49
N LYS A 92 27.37 -14.03 -1.21
CA LYS A 92 26.79 -13.09 -0.23
C LYS A 92 27.35 -11.68 -0.36
N GLU A 93 28.64 -11.52 -0.68
CA GLU A 93 29.30 -10.20 -0.72
C GLU A 93 28.82 -9.29 -1.85
N ARG A 94 28.10 -9.81 -2.87
CA ARG A 94 27.52 -8.96 -3.94
C ARG A 94 26.10 -8.47 -3.69
N HIS A 95 25.42 -8.94 -2.65
CA HIS A 95 24.06 -8.51 -2.30
C HIS A 95 24.02 -7.45 -1.19
N GLU A 96 25.16 -7.10 -0.59
CA GLU A 96 25.26 -6.15 0.52
C GLU A 96 25.36 -4.66 0.10
N ARG A 97 25.14 -4.33 -1.17
CA ARG A 97 25.08 -2.92 -1.63
C ARG A 97 23.77 -2.54 -2.32
N VAL A 98 22.69 -3.26 -2.05
CA VAL A 98 21.36 -2.76 -2.36
C VAL A 98 20.86 -2.06 -1.10
N ALA A 99 20.72 -0.74 -1.17
CA ALA A 99 20.14 0.05 -0.09
C ALA A 99 18.76 -0.54 0.26
N ARG A 100 18.67 -1.22 1.41
CA ARG A 100 17.37 -1.59 1.99
C ARG A 100 16.68 -0.27 2.33
N ILE A 101 15.50 -0.03 1.75
CA ILE A 101 14.56 0.93 2.34
C ILE A 101 14.07 0.23 3.60
N PRO A 102 14.28 0.77 4.81
CA PRO A 102 13.58 0.23 5.94
C PRO A 102 12.11 0.58 5.78
N ASP A 103 11.34 -0.48 5.85
CA ASP A 103 10.06 -0.59 6.51
C ASP A 103 9.97 0.22 7.81
N GLY A 104 10.02 1.56 7.76
CA GLY A 104 9.57 2.51 8.80
C GLY A 104 10.19 2.42 10.21
N TYR A 105 10.97 1.38 10.52
CA TYR A 105 11.39 1.02 11.87
C TYR A 105 12.90 1.16 12.09
N GLN A 106 13.70 1.42 11.04
CA GLN A 106 15.14 1.65 11.20
C GLN A 106 15.49 3.15 11.11
N LYS A 107 16.32 3.57 12.07
CA LYS A 107 16.66 4.96 12.39
C LYS A 107 17.77 5.56 11.50
N GLU A 108 18.23 4.83 10.49
CA GLU A 108 19.50 5.10 9.81
C GLU A 108 19.33 6.00 8.57
N THR A 109 19.63 7.28 8.66
CA THR A 109 19.46 8.26 7.57
C THR A 109 20.40 8.09 6.35
N GLU A 110 20.93 6.90 6.08
CA GLU A 110 21.88 6.64 5.00
C GLU A 110 21.24 6.62 3.60
N TRP A 111 19.93 6.36 3.48
CA TRP A 111 19.20 6.36 2.19
C TRP A 111 18.71 7.75 1.74
N LEU A 112 18.67 8.74 2.62
CA LEU A 112 18.19 10.10 2.31
C LEU A 112 18.89 10.77 1.11
N PRO A 113 20.22 10.62 0.92
CA PRO A 113 20.91 11.27 -0.19
C PRO A 113 20.42 10.82 -1.57
N ILE A 114 19.91 9.58 -1.70
CA ILE A 114 19.44 9.05 -2.98
C ILE A 114 18.09 9.68 -3.36
N TYR A 115 17.24 9.96 -2.36
CA TYR A 115 15.92 10.56 -2.58
C TYR A 115 15.93 12.09 -2.68
N TYR A 116 16.96 12.75 -2.15
CA TYR A 116 17.08 14.21 -2.18
C TYR A 116 17.65 14.77 -3.51
N ARG A 117 17.97 13.91 -4.48
CA ARG A 117 18.51 14.36 -5.76
C ARG A 117 17.40 15.04 -6.59
N ARG A 118 17.45 16.36 -6.68
CA ARG A 118 16.65 17.15 -7.64
C ARG A 118 17.29 17.05 -9.02
N THR A 119 16.63 16.36 -9.93
CA THR A 119 17.02 16.29 -11.34
C THR A 119 15.97 17.00 -12.19
N PRO A 120 16.31 17.44 -13.41
CA PRO A 120 15.30 17.93 -14.34
C PRO A 120 14.22 16.87 -14.57
N TYR A 121 12.99 17.33 -14.75
CA TYR A 121 11.86 16.47 -15.07
C TYR A 121 12.12 15.66 -16.34
N ASN A 122 11.95 14.34 -16.24
CA ASN A 122 12.10 13.40 -17.35
C ASN A 122 10.82 12.56 -17.48
N GLU A 123 9.87 13.08 -18.25
CA GLU A 123 8.58 12.44 -18.48
C GLU A 123 8.71 11.04 -19.07
N ASP A 124 9.60 10.85 -20.05
CA ASP A 124 9.79 9.57 -20.75
C ASP A 124 10.22 8.46 -19.79
N GLU A 125 11.11 8.78 -18.85
CA GLU A 125 11.59 7.84 -17.84
C GLU A 125 10.50 7.48 -16.84
N ILE A 126 9.72 8.47 -16.38
CA ILE A 126 8.58 8.26 -15.47
C ILE A 126 7.52 7.38 -16.13
N VAL A 127 7.12 7.71 -17.35
CA VAL A 127 6.13 6.96 -18.15
C VAL A 127 6.64 5.54 -18.40
N HIS A 128 7.91 5.38 -18.77
CA HIS A 128 8.51 4.06 -18.95
C HIS A 128 8.45 3.22 -17.68
N LEU A 129 8.83 3.78 -16.52
CA LEU A 129 8.83 3.05 -15.26
C LEU A 129 7.42 2.65 -14.80
N ILE A 130 6.43 3.55 -14.94
CA ILE A 130 5.03 3.22 -14.61
C ILE A 130 4.49 2.14 -15.57
N ASN A 131 4.78 2.25 -16.87
CA ASN A 131 4.41 1.22 -17.84
C ASN A 131 5.03 -0.14 -17.49
N GLU A 132 6.30 -0.18 -17.09
CA GLU A 132 6.97 -1.41 -16.67
C GLU A 132 6.34 -2.00 -15.39
N ILE A 133 5.95 -1.17 -14.42
CA ILE A 133 5.22 -1.63 -13.23
C ILE A 133 3.91 -2.31 -13.64
N VAL A 134 3.10 -1.65 -14.48
CA VAL A 134 1.81 -2.20 -14.94
C VAL A 134 1.99 -3.46 -15.79
N ARG A 135 3.01 -3.51 -16.66
CA ARG A 135 3.36 -4.73 -17.42
C ARG A 135 3.73 -5.89 -16.50
N ASN A 136 4.45 -5.65 -15.41
CA ASN A 136 4.75 -6.71 -14.45
C ASN A 136 3.50 -7.17 -13.71
N TYR A 137 2.47 -6.32 -13.53
CA TYR A 137 1.19 -6.75 -12.95
C TYR A 137 0.38 -7.63 -13.89
N ILE A 138 0.43 -7.33 -15.18
CA ILE A 138 -0.12 -8.22 -16.21
C ILE A 138 0.63 -9.55 -16.19
N ARG A 139 1.97 -9.53 -16.12
CA ARG A 139 2.77 -10.77 -16.11
C ARG A 139 2.48 -11.62 -14.87
N LEU A 140 2.35 -10.99 -13.70
CA LEU A 140 1.94 -11.67 -12.48
C LEU A 140 0.44 -12.03 -12.46
N SER A 141 -0.28 -11.71 -13.55
CA SER A 141 -1.70 -12.03 -13.73
C SER A 141 -2.57 -11.43 -12.64
N SER A 142 -2.15 -10.30 -12.08
CA SER A 142 -2.93 -9.52 -11.11
C SER A 142 -4.02 -8.72 -11.80
N ILE A 143 -3.78 -8.36 -13.05
CA ILE A 143 -4.70 -7.65 -13.95
C ILE A 143 -4.57 -8.27 -15.34
N THR A 144 -5.56 -8.07 -16.22
CA THR A 144 -5.48 -8.56 -17.59
C THR A 144 -5.00 -7.46 -18.54
N PRO A 145 -4.43 -7.80 -19.70
CA PRO A 145 -4.05 -6.79 -20.70
C PRO A 145 -5.23 -5.91 -21.13
N GLU A 146 -6.44 -6.46 -21.21
CA GLU A 146 -7.66 -5.79 -21.65
C GLU A 146 -8.20 -4.83 -20.60
N SER A 147 -7.81 -5.00 -19.34
CA SER A 147 -8.21 -4.13 -18.24
C SER A 147 -7.33 -2.87 -18.12
N VAL A 148 -6.44 -2.64 -19.08
CA VAL A 148 -5.56 -1.48 -19.14
C VAL A 148 -5.69 -0.80 -20.51
N ILE A 149 -6.06 0.48 -20.49
CA ILE A 149 -6.04 1.33 -21.68
C ILE A 149 -4.65 1.93 -21.80
N TRP A 150 -3.86 1.38 -22.71
CA TRP A 150 -2.54 1.91 -23.04
C TRP A 150 -2.66 3.19 -23.87
N PRO A 151 -1.84 4.23 -23.59
CA PRO A 151 -1.85 5.45 -24.38
C PRO A 151 -1.40 5.16 -25.82
N PRO A 152 -2.08 5.72 -26.84
CA PRO A 152 -1.62 5.63 -28.22
C PRO A 152 -0.35 6.48 -28.44
N GLU A 153 0.25 6.38 -29.62
CA GLU A 153 1.32 7.28 -30.04
C GLU A 153 0.80 8.74 -30.02
N GLY A 154 1.34 9.55 -29.11
CA GLY A 154 0.86 10.92 -28.84
C GLY A 154 -0.03 11.09 -27.60
N GLY A 155 -0.37 10.01 -26.88
CA GLY A 155 -1.12 10.06 -25.63
C GLY A 155 -2.65 10.02 -25.80
N HIS A 156 -3.35 9.81 -24.68
CA HIS A 156 -4.81 9.83 -24.58
C HIS A 156 -5.37 11.18 -25.00
N ARG A 157 -6.56 11.16 -25.60
CA ARG A 157 -7.32 12.37 -25.90
C ARG A 157 -8.00 12.86 -24.63
N LEU A 158 -7.41 13.83 -23.96
CA LEU A 158 -7.98 14.46 -22.77
C LEU A 158 -8.89 15.64 -23.14
N ASN A 159 -9.88 15.94 -22.30
CA ASN A 159 -10.69 17.16 -22.44
C ASN A 159 -9.85 18.39 -22.05
N VAL A 160 -9.33 19.11 -23.05
CA VAL A 160 -8.46 20.28 -22.85
C VAL A 160 -9.17 21.40 -22.10
N SER A 161 -10.45 21.67 -22.43
CA SER A 161 -11.23 22.72 -21.77
C SER A 161 -11.40 22.46 -20.26
N LEU A 162 -11.58 21.20 -19.88
CA LEU A 162 -11.64 20.78 -18.49
C LEU A 162 -10.28 20.94 -17.79
N LEU A 163 -9.19 20.55 -18.44
CA LEU A 163 -7.84 20.75 -17.89
C LEU A 163 -7.49 22.24 -17.74
N ASP A 164 -7.98 23.10 -18.64
CA ASP A 164 -7.86 24.57 -18.54
C ASP A 164 -8.66 25.12 -17.35
N GLU A 165 -9.90 24.67 -17.17
CA GLU A 165 -10.75 25.01 -16.03
C GLU A 165 -10.09 24.67 -14.68
N MET A 166 -9.45 23.50 -14.61
CA MET A 166 -8.76 23.03 -13.40
C MET A 166 -7.32 23.55 -13.27
N HIS A 167 -6.91 24.46 -14.16
CA HIS A 167 -5.57 25.06 -14.19
C HIS A 167 -4.42 24.04 -14.20
N VAL A 168 -4.59 22.88 -14.84
CA VAL A 168 -3.52 21.87 -14.93
C VAL A 168 -2.40 22.40 -15.83
N SER A 169 -1.14 22.30 -15.39
CA SER A 169 0.02 22.78 -16.15
C SER A 169 0.28 21.94 -17.42
N PRO A 170 0.94 22.50 -18.46
CA PRO A 170 1.24 21.73 -19.67
C PRO A 170 2.01 20.42 -19.44
N ALA A 171 2.98 20.42 -18.52
CA ALA A 171 3.76 19.22 -18.17
C ALA A 171 2.88 18.15 -17.50
N ALA A 172 2.05 18.55 -16.53
CA ALA A 172 1.10 17.64 -15.90
C ALA A 172 0.09 17.06 -16.90
N ARG A 173 -0.43 17.87 -17.85
CA ARG A 173 -1.31 17.39 -18.92
C ARG A 173 -0.62 16.36 -19.82
N SER A 174 0.62 16.64 -20.21
CA SER A 174 1.42 15.73 -21.04
C SER A 174 1.61 14.40 -20.33
N LEU A 175 2.03 14.42 -19.06
CA LEU A 175 2.16 13.22 -18.24
C LEU A 175 0.87 12.42 -18.18
N ILE A 176 -0.25 13.04 -17.75
CA ILE A 176 -1.55 12.39 -17.60
C ILE A 176 -1.95 11.68 -18.90
N SER A 177 -1.73 12.32 -20.05
CA SER A 177 -2.08 11.75 -21.36
C SER A 177 -1.25 10.50 -21.71
N ARG A 178 -0.08 10.31 -21.10
CA ARG A 178 0.85 9.22 -21.43
C ARG A 178 0.90 8.12 -20.38
N LEU A 179 0.08 8.20 -19.33
CA LEU A 179 -0.02 7.14 -18.33
C LEU A 179 -0.97 6.03 -18.79
N PRO A 180 -0.74 4.77 -18.39
CA PRO A 180 -1.73 3.71 -18.55
C PRO A 180 -2.96 4.03 -17.68
N SER A 181 -4.15 3.75 -18.20
CA SER A 181 -5.41 3.97 -17.48
C SER A 181 -6.09 2.64 -17.16
N PRO A 182 -6.66 2.43 -15.96
CA PRO A 182 -7.50 1.26 -15.70
C PRO A 182 -8.76 1.25 -16.56
N SER A 183 -9.24 0.06 -16.92
CA SER A 183 -10.56 -0.14 -17.56
C SER A 183 -11.38 -1.13 -16.76
N GLY A 184 -12.37 -0.63 -16.02
CA GLY A 184 -13.31 -1.47 -15.26
C GLY A 184 -12.69 -2.29 -14.12
N VAL A 185 -11.43 -2.03 -13.75
CA VAL A 185 -10.71 -2.71 -12.66
C VAL A 185 -9.92 -1.73 -11.82
N ASP A 186 -9.57 -2.15 -10.61
CA ASP A 186 -8.67 -1.41 -9.74
C ASP A 186 -7.21 -1.70 -10.10
N LEU A 187 -6.53 -0.77 -10.77
CA LEU A 187 -5.11 -0.86 -11.07
C LEU A 187 -4.30 -0.21 -9.96
N ALA A 188 -3.62 -0.99 -9.12
CA ALA A 188 -2.82 -0.39 -8.07
C ALA A 188 -1.47 0.17 -8.55
N LEU A 189 -0.89 1.13 -7.82
CA LEU A 189 0.52 1.56 -8.01
C LEU A 189 1.35 1.38 -6.73
N TYR A 190 0.70 1.59 -5.57
CA TYR A 190 1.34 1.53 -4.27
C TYR A 190 0.36 1.10 -3.18
N GLY A 191 0.68 0.03 -2.44
CA GLY A 191 -0.23 -0.50 -1.42
C GLY A 191 -1.65 -0.67 -1.97
N GLU A 192 -2.68 -0.36 -1.21
CA GLU A 192 -4.07 -0.49 -1.70
C GLU A 192 -4.54 0.66 -2.60
N SER A 193 -3.65 1.58 -2.99
CA SER A 193 -4.00 2.73 -3.82
C SER A 193 -4.11 2.37 -5.29
N ARG A 194 -5.10 2.96 -5.95
CA ARG A 194 -5.64 2.68 -7.28
C ARG A 194 -5.35 3.86 -8.19
N MET A 195 -4.92 3.61 -9.41
CA MET A 195 -4.74 4.64 -10.42
C MET A 195 -6.08 5.23 -10.82
N TRP A 196 -6.07 6.51 -11.20
CA TRP A 196 -7.24 7.17 -11.76
C TRP A 196 -7.49 6.72 -13.19
N ASP A 197 -8.77 6.58 -13.56
CA ASP A 197 -9.13 6.52 -14.96
C ASP A 197 -9.07 7.93 -15.55
N VAL A 198 -7.98 8.22 -16.27
CA VAL A 198 -7.73 9.53 -16.86
C VAL A 198 -8.44 9.72 -18.21
N THR A 199 -9.06 8.65 -18.73
CA THR A 199 -9.83 8.69 -19.98
C THR A 199 -11.28 9.12 -19.76
N ASP A 200 -11.76 9.05 -18.52
CA ASP A 200 -13.07 9.50 -18.09
C ASP A 200 -13.00 10.93 -17.49
N GLU A 201 -13.99 11.77 -17.81
CA GLU A 201 -14.02 13.16 -17.34
C GLU A 201 -14.24 13.25 -15.82
N GLU A 202 -15.04 12.34 -15.26
CA GLU A 202 -15.29 12.31 -13.81
C GLU A 202 -14.04 11.85 -13.08
N GLY A 203 -13.40 10.76 -13.54
CA GLY A 203 -12.09 10.33 -13.02
C GLY A 203 -11.04 11.44 -13.07
N LEU A 204 -10.97 12.19 -14.16
CA LEU A 204 -10.09 13.34 -14.28
C LEU A 204 -10.43 14.46 -13.29
N ARG A 205 -11.72 14.80 -13.10
CA ARG A 205 -12.16 15.79 -12.09
C ARG A 205 -11.84 15.35 -10.67
N GLU A 206 -12.14 14.10 -10.32
CA GLU A 206 -11.90 13.55 -8.99
C GLU A 206 -10.40 13.46 -8.68
N SER A 207 -9.54 13.17 -9.66
CA SER A 207 -8.08 13.20 -9.48
C SER A 207 -7.52 14.57 -9.09
N ARG A 208 -8.31 15.64 -9.26
CA ARG A 208 -7.95 17.01 -8.87
C ARG A 208 -8.52 17.41 -7.52
N LYS A 209 -9.51 16.68 -7.02
CA LYS A 209 -10.11 16.88 -5.72
C LYS A 209 -9.32 16.05 -4.71
N ARG A 210 -8.69 16.71 -3.75
CA ARG A 210 -8.08 15.95 -2.64
C ARG A 210 -9.19 15.30 -1.83
N LEU A 211 -9.18 13.97 -1.78
CA LEU A 211 -10.05 13.20 -0.88
C LEU A 211 -9.52 13.37 0.54
N MET A 212 -10.23 14.15 1.35
CA MET A 212 -9.87 14.35 2.76
C MET A 212 -10.18 13.10 3.57
N GLY A 213 -9.35 12.81 4.57
CA GLY A 213 -9.64 11.82 5.60
C GLY A 213 -10.95 12.13 6.34
N TYR A 214 -11.52 11.12 6.99
CA TYR A 214 -12.85 11.17 7.63
C TYR A 214 -13.07 12.35 8.60
N ASP A 215 -12.00 12.85 9.23
CA ASP A 215 -12.07 13.88 10.27
C ASP A 215 -11.89 15.33 9.76
N GLU A 216 -11.46 15.52 8.51
CA GLU A 216 -11.12 16.87 7.99
C GLU A 216 -12.21 17.48 7.08
N GLN A 217 -13.34 16.81 6.92
CA GLN A 217 -14.43 17.29 6.05
C GLN A 217 -15.14 18.55 6.56
N GLU A 218 -15.05 18.88 7.85
CA GLU A 218 -15.83 19.98 8.46
C GLU A 218 -15.16 21.36 8.37
N THR A 219 -13.84 21.48 8.12
CA THR A 219 -13.13 22.76 8.31
C THR A 219 -12.49 23.36 7.05
N ALA A 220 -12.27 22.59 5.98
CA ALA A 220 -11.52 23.09 4.82
C ALA A 220 -12.35 24.03 3.94
N THR A 221 -11.89 25.27 3.76
CA THR A 221 -12.51 26.25 2.86
C THR A 221 -12.19 25.92 1.39
N GLY A 222 -13.09 26.23 0.46
CA GLY A 222 -13.12 25.67 -0.90
C GLY A 222 -11.86 25.82 -1.77
N SER A 223 -10.90 26.67 -1.41
CA SER A 223 -9.61 26.83 -2.11
C SER A 223 -8.51 25.88 -1.66
N GLU A 224 -8.64 25.23 -0.50
CA GLU A 224 -7.63 24.31 0.07
C GLU A 224 -7.72 22.88 -0.50
N ARG A 225 -8.67 22.66 -1.43
CA ARG A 225 -9.12 21.34 -1.88
C ARG A 225 -8.54 20.88 -3.21
N LEU A 226 -7.55 21.58 -3.76
CA LEU A 226 -7.02 21.33 -5.09
C LEU A 226 -5.56 20.86 -5.08
N VAL A 227 -5.31 19.79 -5.83
CA VAL A 227 -3.97 19.41 -6.25
C VAL A 227 -3.36 20.57 -7.05
N LEU A 228 -2.08 20.89 -6.83
CA LEU A 228 -1.44 22.05 -7.46
C LEU A 228 -1.35 21.86 -8.99
N PRO A 229 -1.37 22.93 -9.80
CA PRO A 229 -1.29 22.87 -11.26
C PRO A 229 -0.22 21.93 -11.85
N GLN A 230 0.96 21.88 -11.24
CA GLN A 230 2.11 21.06 -11.66
C GLN A 230 2.10 19.64 -11.11
N ASP A 231 1.22 19.34 -10.15
CA ASP A 231 1.15 18.04 -9.52
C ASP A 231 0.15 17.13 -10.22
N VAL A 232 0.45 15.85 -10.25
CA VAL A 232 -0.44 14.79 -10.71
C VAL A 232 -0.65 13.83 -9.56
N GLN A 233 -1.89 13.72 -9.10
CA GLN A 233 -2.28 12.65 -8.20
C GLN A 233 -2.34 11.35 -9.02
N LEU A 234 -1.36 10.47 -8.85
CA LEU A 234 -1.24 9.22 -9.62
C LEU A 234 -2.24 8.17 -9.14
N THR A 235 -2.57 8.17 -7.85
CA THR A 235 -3.49 7.20 -7.26
C THR A 235 -4.53 7.84 -6.36
N TRP A 236 -5.51 7.04 -5.96
CA TRP A 236 -6.47 7.31 -4.89
C TRP A 236 -6.66 6.02 -4.11
N GLY A 237 -7.42 6.04 -3.03
CA GLY A 237 -7.88 4.80 -2.47
C GLY A 237 -8.70 5.01 -1.21
N PRO A 238 -9.08 3.92 -0.53
CA PRO A 238 -9.83 4.00 0.72
C PRO A 238 -9.03 4.79 1.78
N PRO A 239 -9.69 5.25 2.86
CA PRO A 239 -9.05 6.02 3.94
C PRO A 239 -7.82 5.37 4.58
N GLN A 240 -7.60 4.07 4.36
CA GLN A 240 -6.47 3.31 4.89
C GLN A 240 -5.30 3.20 3.90
N SER A 241 -5.45 3.72 2.68
CA SER A 241 -4.45 3.60 1.62
C SER A 241 -3.67 4.89 1.44
N ALA A 242 -2.38 4.77 1.15
CA ALA A 242 -1.55 5.92 0.87
C ALA A 242 -1.79 6.45 -0.55
N ILE A 243 -1.84 7.77 -0.72
CA ILE A 243 -2.05 8.43 -2.01
C ILE A 243 -0.71 8.86 -2.59
N VAL A 244 -0.48 8.62 -3.87
CA VAL A 244 0.78 8.99 -4.54
C VAL A 244 0.58 10.24 -5.38
N PHE A 245 1.37 11.28 -5.12
CA PHE A 245 1.41 12.52 -5.90
C PHE A 245 2.77 12.64 -6.59
N LEU A 246 2.77 13.11 -7.83
CA LEU A 246 3.97 13.40 -8.60
C LEU A 246 4.02 14.89 -8.96
N ASP A 247 5.10 15.56 -8.57
CA ASP A 247 5.39 16.95 -8.90
C ASP A 247 6.26 17.01 -10.16
N THR A 248 5.68 17.55 -11.24
CA THR A 248 6.37 17.67 -12.55
C THR A 248 7.39 18.81 -12.59
N GLU A 249 7.37 19.75 -11.64
CA GLU A 249 8.33 20.86 -11.57
C GLU A 249 9.59 20.43 -10.83
N GLU A 250 9.44 19.73 -9.70
CA GLU A 250 10.58 19.26 -8.89
C GLU A 250 11.07 17.85 -9.26
N ASN A 251 10.34 17.13 -10.12
CA ASN A 251 10.58 15.72 -10.45
C ASN A 251 10.58 14.82 -9.20
N THR A 252 9.59 15.03 -8.32
CA THR A 252 9.47 14.31 -7.04
C THR A 252 8.13 13.60 -6.91
N ILE A 253 8.11 12.53 -6.12
CA ILE A 253 6.90 11.84 -5.66
C ILE A 253 6.75 12.08 -4.16
N ARG A 254 5.53 12.33 -3.71
CA ARG A 254 5.13 12.31 -2.31
C ARG A 254 4.12 11.20 -2.12
N VAL A 255 4.26 10.46 -1.03
CA VAL A 255 3.31 9.42 -0.62
C VAL A 255 2.62 9.95 0.63
N GLU A 256 1.36 10.36 0.47
CA GLU A 256 0.49 10.79 1.55
C GLU A 256 -0.07 9.57 2.26
N ASP A 257 0.32 9.38 3.52
CA ASP A 257 -0.33 8.43 4.41
C ASP A 257 -1.60 9.08 4.99
N GLN A 258 -2.75 8.45 4.78
CA GLN A 258 -4.04 9.00 5.22
C GLN A 258 -4.33 8.73 6.71
N PHE A 259 -3.56 7.83 7.34
CA PHE A 259 -3.73 7.48 8.75
C PHE A 259 -2.73 8.22 9.63
N ASP A 260 -1.47 8.25 9.20
CA ASP A 260 -0.38 8.89 9.92
C ASP A 260 0.01 10.21 9.26
N GLY A 261 -0.04 11.30 10.04
CA GLY A 261 0.36 12.62 9.54
C GLY A 261 1.86 12.70 9.20
N PRO A 262 2.27 13.73 8.45
CA PRO A 262 3.66 13.88 8.01
C PRO A 262 4.65 13.99 9.17
N GLU A 263 4.25 14.40 10.37
CA GLU A 263 5.11 14.37 11.56
C GLU A 263 5.47 12.97 12.07
N VAL A 264 4.68 11.95 11.72
CA VAL A 264 4.91 10.55 12.09
C VAL A 264 5.72 9.86 11.01
N VAL A 265 5.31 9.99 9.74
CA VAL A 265 5.91 9.25 8.62
C VAL A 265 7.13 9.94 8.03
N ASN A 266 7.25 11.26 8.14
CA ASN A 266 8.43 11.92 7.63
C ASN A 266 9.62 11.69 8.56
N PRO A 267 10.79 11.51 7.98
CA PRO A 267 12.01 11.43 8.75
C PRO A 267 12.38 12.76 9.41
N PRO A 268 13.17 12.68 10.50
CA PRO A 268 13.38 13.82 11.38
C PRO A 268 13.96 15.03 10.64
N GLY A 269 13.39 16.20 10.89
CA GLY A 269 13.87 17.47 10.31
C GLY A 269 13.36 17.78 8.90
N THR A 270 12.42 17.00 8.36
CA THR A 270 11.80 17.30 7.06
C THR A 270 11.08 18.67 7.11
N HIS A 271 11.40 19.54 6.15
CA HIS A 271 10.77 20.86 6.01
C HIS A 271 9.30 20.73 5.58
N LYS A 272 8.39 21.44 6.26
CA LYS A 272 6.96 21.52 5.91
C LYS A 272 6.72 22.69 4.95
N GLU A 273 6.27 22.42 3.72
CA GLU A 273 5.97 23.44 2.70
C GLU A 273 4.68 24.24 2.96
N ARG A 274 3.78 23.69 3.77
CA ARG A 274 2.48 24.25 4.17
C ARG A 274 2.29 24.07 5.68
N PRO A 275 3.10 24.75 6.52
CA PRO A 275 3.06 24.53 7.97
C PRO A 275 1.73 24.94 8.62
N ASP A 276 0.97 25.81 7.95
CA ASP A 276 -0.38 26.25 8.29
C ASP A 276 -1.45 25.18 8.06
N ASN A 277 -1.20 24.22 7.15
CA ASN A 277 -2.03 23.05 6.95
C ASN A 277 -1.18 21.79 7.16
N PRO A 278 -1.02 21.31 8.42
CA PRO A 278 -0.08 20.25 8.77
C PRO A 278 -0.24 18.98 7.94
N TYR A 279 -1.47 18.62 7.57
CA TYR A 279 -1.76 17.40 6.83
C TYR A 279 -1.71 17.58 5.31
N HIS A 280 -1.45 18.77 4.78
CA HIS A 280 -1.35 18.98 3.33
C HIS A 280 -0.33 18.01 2.70
N TYR A 281 -0.67 17.35 1.57
CA TYR A 281 0.20 16.33 0.94
C TYR A 281 1.62 16.86 0.63
N ARG A 282 1.76 18.16 0.35
CA ARG A 282 3.07 18.84 0.18
C ARG A 282 3.96 18.86 1.43
N ASN A 283 3.43 18.55 2.60
CA ASN A 283 4.22 18.37 3.80
C ASN A 283 4.81 16.97 3.92
N PHE A 284 4.39 15.98 3.12
CA PHE A 284 5.00 14.66 3.10
C PHE A 284 6.34 14.70 2.35
N TRP A 285 7.27 13.82 2.71
CA TRP A 285 8.62 13.83 2.14
C TRP A 285 8.60 13.73 0.59
N PRO A 286 9.07 14.77 -0.14
CA PRO A 286 9.42 14.63 -1.56
C PRO A 286 10.61 13.66 -1.83
N MET A 287 10.36 12.62 -2.61
CA MET A 287 11.35 11.65 -3.06
C MET A 287 11.60 11.81 -4.56
N HIS A 288 12.84 11.75 -5.02
CA HIS A 288 13.15 11.76 -6.47
C HIS A 288 12.32 10.71 -7.23
N ALA A 289 11.45 11.15 -8.15
CA ALA A 289 10.38 10.32 -8.71
C ALA A 289 10.92 9.09 -9.47
N PRO A 290 11.93 9.20 -10.37
CA PRO A 290 12.49 8.03 -11.04
C PRO A 290 13.19 7.04 -10.09
N THR A 291 13.81 7.51 -9.00
CA THR A 291 14.40 6.61 -8.00
C THR A 291 13.29 5.82 -7.31
N TRP A 292 12.25 6.52 -6.85
CA TRP A 292 11.13 5.88 -6.16
C TRP A 292 10.43 4.83 -7.03
N LEU A 293 10.14 5.17 -8.29
CA LEU A 293 9.50 4.25 -9.25
C LEU A 293 10.39 3.05 -9.58
N ARG A 294 11.71 3.24 -9.78
CA ARG A 294 12.65 2.11 -9.95
C ARG A 294 12.65 1.17 -8.76
N MET A 295 12.61 1.71 -7.56
CA MET A 295 12.57 0.90 -6.34
C MET A 295 11.24 0.15 -6.23
N ARG A 296 10.13 0.78 -6.63
CA ARG A 296 8.85 0.09 -6.71
C ARG A 296 8.89 -1.07 -7.70
N LEU A 297 9.40 -0.84 -8.90
CA LEU A 297 9.60 -1.88 -9.91
C LEU A 297 10.53 -3.00 -9.41
N HIS A 298 11.62 -2.64 -8.73
CA HIS A 298 12.55 -3.60 -8.14
C HIS A 298 11.87 -4.49 -7.10
N LYS A 299 11.06 -3.92 -6.20
CA LYS A 299 10.29 -4.70 -5.21
C LYS A 299 9.34 -5.72 -5.85
N ILE A 300 8.74 -5.37 -6.99
CA ILE A 300 7.87 -6.29 -7.74
C ILE A 300 8.71 -7.39 -8.39
N ARG A 301 9.81 -7.02 -9.08
CA ARG A 301 10.70 -8.00 -9.75
C ARG A 301 11.36 -8.98 -8.78
N THR A 302 11.67 -8.54 -7.57
CA THR A 302 12.24 -9.39 -6.51
C THR A 302 11.18 -10.10 -5.66
N LEU A 303 9.89 -9.89 -5.98
CA LEU A 303 8.75 -10.41 -5.23
C LEU A 303 8.79 -10.03 -3.74
N GLU A 304 9.44 -8.91 -3.41
CA GLU A 304 9.32 -8.29 -2.10
C GLU A 304 7.90 -7.75 -1.87
N THR A 305 7.19 -7.47 -2.96
CA THR A 305 5.79 -7.07 -2.93
C THR A 305 5.11 -7.74 -4.11
N ILE A 306 4.14 -8.61 -3.83
CA ILE A 306 3.37 -9.30 -4.87
C ILE A 306 2.02 -8.59 -4.98
N PRO A 307 1.67 -8.02 -6.15
CA PRO A 307 0.36 -7.42 -6.37
C PRO A 307 -0.77 -8.42 -6.07
N PRO A 308 -1.96 -7.92 -5.66
CA PRO A 308 -3.09 -8.79 -5.38
C PRO A 308 -3.37 -9.70 -6.58
N GLY A 309 -3.57 -11.00 -6.34
CA GLY A 309 -4.05 -11.90 -7.38
C GLY A 309 -5.49 -11.53 -7.78
N GLY A 310 -5.84 -11.70 -9.06
CA GLY A 310 -7.25 -11.63 -9.47
C GLY A 310 -8.06 -12.70 -8.72
N GLY A 311 -9.26 -12.36 -8.23
CA GLY A 311 -10.17 -13.31 -7.57
C GLY A 311 -10.55 -12.98 -6.12
N VAL A 312 -10.85 -14.00 -5.31
CA VAL A 312 -11.47 -13.93 -3.96
C VAL A 312 -10.61 -13.18 -2.92
N HIS A 313 -9.32 -12.95 -3.22
CA HIS A 313 -8.37 -12.26 -2.34
C HIS A 313 -8.01 -10.85 -2.84
N SER A 314 -8.87 -10.26 -3.69
CA SER A 314 -8.70 -8.92 -4.23
C SER A 314 -8.77 -7.85 -3.12
N GLY A 315 -7.63 -7.24 -2.79
CA GLY A 315 -7.68 -6.02 -1.97
C GLY A 315 -6.31 -5.42 -1.68
N ALA A 316 -5.36 -6.26 -1.26
CA ALA A 316 -4.08 -5.81 -0.76
C ALA A 316 -2.92 -6.58 -1.38
N TYR A 317 -1.75 -5.92 -1.44
CA TYR A 317 -0.51 -6.59 -1.81
C TYR A 317 -0.16 -7.66 -0.78
N LEU A 318 0.50 -8.73 -1.22
CA LEU A 318 1.30 -9.54 -0.30
C LEU A 318 2.62 -8.83 -0.05
N ASP A 319 2.76 -8.33 1.16
CA ASP A 319 3.97 -7.71 1.67
C ASP A 319 4.39 -8.38 2.99
N PHE A 320 5.15 -7.65 3.81
CA PHE A 320 5.64 -8.13 5.11
C PHE A 320 4.52 -8.49 6.09
N GLY A 321 3.32 -7.90 5.98
CA GLY A 321 2.18 -8.26 6.83
C GLY A 321 1.70 -9.70 6.60
N GLN A 322 2.01 -10.28 5.44
CA GLN A 322 1.68 -11.66 5.06
C GLN A 322 2.93 -12.44 4.63
N GLU A 323 4.02 -12.27 5.38
CA GLU A 323 5.37 -12.74 5.00
C GLU A 323 5.42 -14.23 4.63
N TRP A 324 4.72 -15.09 5.37
CA TRP A 324 4.69 -16.52 5.07
C TRP A 324 4.07 -16.79 3.69
N LEU A 325 2.91 -16.18 3.42
CA LEU A 325 2.19 -16.36 2.17
C LEU A 325 3.00 -15.77 1.01
N ARG A 326 3.57 -14.58 1.20
CA ARG A 326 4.48 -13.95 0.24
C ARG A 326 5.64 -14.88 -0.12
N ARG A 327 6.35 -15.44 0.87
CA ARG A 327 7.48 -16.37 0.62
C ARG A 327 7.02 -17.64 -0.07
N ARG A 328 5.86 -18.18 0.28
CA ARG A 328 5.30 -19.39 -0.35
C ARG A 328 5.01 -19.19 -1.83
N ILE A 329 4.38 -18.06 -2.18
CA ILE A 329 4.09 -17.69 -3.57
C ILE A 329 5.38 -17.36 -4.31
N LYS A 330 6.27 -16.55 -3.70
CA LYS A 330 7.59 -16.21 -4.24
C LYS A 330 8.39 -17.45 -4.62
N HIS A 331 8.49 -18.43 -3.72
CA HIS A 331 9.20 -19.67 -3.99
C HIS A 331 8.64 -20.42 -5.20
N THR A 332 7.31 -20.42 -5.38
CA THR A 332 6.67 -21.04 -6.55
C THR A 332 6.96 -20.26 -7.84
N LEU A 333 6.84 -18.93 -7.81
CA LEU A 333 7.11 -18.08 -8.97
C LEU A 333 8.55 -18.19 -9.45
N GLU A 334 9.52 -18.17 -8.54
CA GLU A 334 10.94 -18.28 -8.87
C GLU A 334 11.33 -19.73 -9.24
N GLY A 335 10.90 -20.71 -8.45
CA GLY A 335 11.34 -22.11 -8.59
C GLY A 335 10.62 -22.91 -9.67
N THR A 336 9.32 -22.64 -9.89
CA THR A 336 8.51 -23.38 -10.87
C THR A 336 8.33 -22.59 -12.15
N PHE A 337 8.06 -21.29 -12.05
CA PHE A 337 7.69 -20.47 -13.20
C PHE A 337 8.83 -19.60 -13.74
N GLY A 338 10.03 -19.64 -13.16
CA GLY A 338 11.21 -18.94 -13.70
C GLY A 338 11.18 -17.41 -13.59
N TRP A 339 10.41 -16.85 -12.67
CA TRP A 339 10.35 -15.40 -12.47
C TRP A 339 11.71 -14.82 -12.05
N PRO A 340 12.11 -13.61 -12.52
CA PRO A 340 11.44 -12.76 -13.51
C PRO A 340 11.90 -12.97 -14.96
N ASP A 341 13.02 -13.65 -15.20
CA ASP A 341 13.72 -13.60 -16.49
C ASP A 341 13.24 -14.67 -17.48
N GLU A 342 13.15 -15.94 -17.05
CA GLU A 342 12.67 -17.08 -17.85
C GLU A 342 11.20 -17.39 -17.54
N PHE A 343 10.38 -16.34 -17.40
CA PHE A 343 9.05 -16.48 -16.83
C PHE A 343 8.08 -17.21 -17.76
N LEU A 344 7.53 -18.33 -17.28
CA LEU A 344 6.55 -19.17 -17.97
C LEU A 344 5.13 -18.59 -17.82
N GLN A 345 4.89 -17.48 -18.53
CA GLN A 345 3.64 -16.70 -18.43
C GLN A 345 2.37 -17.55 -18.62
N GLU A 346 2.29 -18.33 -19.71
CA GLU A 346 1.09 -19.10 -20.05
C GLU A 346 0.79 -20.23 -19.04
N GLU A 347 1.83 -20.78 -18.43
CA GLU A 347 1.68 -21.80 -17.38
C GLU A 347 1.24 -21.14 -16.07
N TRP A 348 1.84 -20.00 -15.72
CA TRP A 348 1.41 -19.23 -14.55
C TRP A 348 -0.05 -18.77 -14.68
N ASP A 349 -0.46 -18.23 -15.82
CA ASP A 349 -1.85 -17.79 -16.05
C ASP A 349 -2.86 -18.92 -15.82
N ARG A 350 -2.49 -20.16 -16.17
CA ARG A 350 -3.33 -21.36 -15.99
C ARG A 350 -3.37 -21.82 -14.53
N ASP A 351 -2.24 -21.80 -13.85
CA ASP A 351 -2.06 -22.44 -12.55
C ASP A 351 -2.18 -21.46 -11.37
N ARG A 352 -2.20 -20.14 -11.63
CA ARG A 352 -2.21 -19.07 -10.64
C ARG A 352 -3.25 -19.34 -9.55
N ASP A 353 -4.52 -19.46 -9.91
CA ASP A 353 -5.62 -19.53 -8.94
C ASP A 353 -5.48 -20.74 -8.01
N ASP A 354 -5.08 -21.89 -8.58
CA ASP A 354 -4.78 -23.10 -7.82
C ASP A 354 -3.59 -22.92 -6.86
N VAL A 355 -2.52 -22.25 -7.31
CA VAL A 355 -1.35 -21.97 -6.48
C VAL A 355 -1.73 -21.06 -5.30
N TRP A 356 -2.51 -20.01 -5.57
CA TRP A 356 -3.00 -19.10 -4.54
C TRP A 356 -3.91 -19.81 -3.54
N GLU A 357 -4.90 -20.57 -4.02
CA GLU A 357 -5.82 -21.30 -3.17
C GLU A 357 -5.07 -22.30 -2.27
N LYS A 358 -4.14 -23.07 -2.83
CA LYS A 358 -3.32 -24.02 -2.05
C LYS A 358 -2.48 -23.31 -0.99
N ALA A 359 -1.88 -22.17 -1.33
CA ALA A 359 -1.05 -21.41 -0.39
C ALA A 359 -1.89 -20.84 0.76
N VAL A 360 -3.08 -20.33 0.48
CA VAL A 360 -4.02 -19.84 1.51
C VAL A 360 -4.51 -21.01 2.39
N GLN A 361 -4.91 -22.13 1.80
CA GLN A 361 -5.33 -23.31 2.57
C GLN A 361 -4.20 -23.84 3.48
N GLU A 362 -2.95 -23.78 3.02
CA GLU A 362 -1.79 -24.14 3.84
C GLU A 362 -1.57 -23.14 4.98
N TRP A 363 -1.65 -21.83 4.69
CA TRP A 363 -1.55 -20.77 5.70
C TRP A 363 -2.62 -20.89 6.79
N ASP A 364 -3.87 -21.18 6.41
CA ASP A 364 -4.99 -21.40 7.33
C ASP A 364 -4.76 -22.63 8.23
N LYS A 365 -4.30 -23.75 7.64
CA LYS A 365 -3.96 -24.98 8.38
C LYS A 365 -2.85 -24.76 9.40
N LEU A 366 -1.91 -23.88 9.10
CA LEU A 366 -0.82 -23.50 9.99
C LEU A 366 -1.23 -22.48 11.06
N GLY A 367 -2.49 -22.03 11.06
CA GLY A 367 -3.00 -21.07 12.04
C GLY A 367 -2.49 -19.65 11.81
N HIS A 368 -2.31 -19.25 10.55
CA HIS A 368 -1.82 -17.93 10.15
C HIS A 368 -0.47 -17.55 10.79
N PRO A 369 0.60 -18.34 10.56
CA PRO A 369 1.89 -18.05 11.15
C PRO A 369 2.36 -16.65 10.74
N ALA A 370 2.53 -15.78 11.71
CA ALA A 370 3.43 -14.64 11.57
C ALA A 370 4.83 -15.24 11.54
N LEU A 371 5.50 -15.28 10.39
CA LEU A 371 6.93 -15.60 10.39
C LEU A 371 7.60 -14.55 11.26
N LEU A 372 8.14 -15.01 12.39
CA LEU A 372 8.91 -14.19 13.33
C LEU A 372 9.91 -13.38 12.50
N LEU A 373 9.82 -12.05 12.60
CA LEU A 373 10.90 -11.16 12.21
C LEU A 373 12.15 -11.74 12.86
N CYS A 374 13.14 -12.13 12.06
CA CYS A 374 14.43 -12.51 12.61
C CYS A 374 14.90 -11.29 13.42
N GLU A 375 14.97 -11.47 14.75
CA GLU A 375 15.55 -10.49 15.68
C GLU A 375 16.96 -10.08 15.28
#